data_AF-A0A7S0MWR8-F1
#
_entry.id   AF-A0A7S0MWR8-F1
#
_cell.length_a   1.000
_cell.length_b   1.000
_cell.length_c   1.000
_cell.angle_alpha   90.00
_cell.angle_beta   90.00
_cell.angle_gamma   90.00
#
_symmetry.space_group_name_H-M   'P 1'
#
loop_
_entity.id
_entity.type
_entity.pdbx_description
1 polymer ?
#
loop_
_entity_poly.entity_id
_entity_poly.type
_entity_poly.pdbx_seq_one_letter_code
_entity_poly.pdbx_strand_id
1 'polypeptide(L)'
;NEMPHRSAEKVNMKTFCNAFPDGSDYLPVCTELLNRLGFMICDETPTPTVGRVYFSTDDIVVYHPFCDDFGPFNLSAVYHFCTDLRCLVEGYPTESIVYYTTGNQRQATNCAFLLASYLVMELNYSADDAWSPFSSIPSSAFAGFRDASYDPATFTLTILDCLRGLAKARDCGFVCFHDGSFDAAAYDSLDDPANGDIHVLVPGRFLAFKGPREDGIPAGRLWADTPSGSRIFHPSYYADIFRELGVRAVVRLNEARYDAAHFARAGTPVVDLPFDDCTVPPLGAVFRFFRAADAAPAGALAVHCRAGLGRTGTLVALYMMKHH
;
A
#
# COMPACT_ATOMS: atom_id res chain seq x y z
N ASN A 1 21.71 -8.64 -11.73
CA ASN A 1 20.92 -9.65 -12.47
C ASN A 1 19.62 -9.00 -12.90
N GLU A 2 19.60 -8.41 -14.09
CA GLU A 2 18.35 -7.95 -14.70
C GLU A 2 17.46 -9.18 -14.94
N MET A 3 16.25 -9.18 -14.39
CA MET A 3 15.25 -10.18 -14.77
C MET A 3 14.95 -9.98 -16.27
N PRO A 4 15.02 -11.04 -17.10
CA PRO A 4 14.72 -10.90 -18.51
C PRO A 4 13.28 -10.40 -18.66
N HIS A 5 13.11 -9.30 -19.39
CA HIS A 5 11.80 -8.92 -19.91
C HIS A 5 11.24 -10.13 -20.68
N ARG A 6 10.28 -10.85 -20.09
CA ARG A 6 9.48 -11.80 -20.85
C ARG A 6 8.65 -10.98 -21.83
N SER A 7 9.00 -11.05 -23.11
CA SER A 7 8.10 -10.60 -24.18
C SER A 7 6.77 -11.29 -23.97
N ALA A 8 5.71 -10.51 -23.79
CA ALA A 8 4.36 -10.99 -23.49
C ALA A 8 3.98 -12.17 -24.39
N GLU A 9 4.02 -13.39 -23.84
CA GLU A 9 3.16 -14.45 -24.36
C GLU A 9 1.75 -13.91 -24.22
N LYS A 10 1.08 -13.70 -25.36
CA LYS A 10 -0.32 -13.25 -25.37
C LYS A 10 -1.09 -14.13 -24.39
N VAL A 11 -1.63 -13.52 -23.35
CA VAL A 11 -2.48 -14.19 -22.38
C VAL A 11 -3.62 -14.85 -23.15
N ASN A 12 -3.58 -16.18 -23.25
CA ASN A 12 -4.58 -16.92 -23.99
C ASN A 12 -5.78 -17.14 -23.05
N MET A 13 -6.63 -16.11 -22.95
CA MET A 13 -7.78 -16.11 -22.07
C MET A 13 -8.81 -17.14 -22.52
N LYS A 14 -9.25 -18.01 -21.60
CA LYS A 14 -10.48 -18.77 -21.74
C LYS A 14 -11.47 -18.28 -20.68
N THR A 15 -12.55 -17.65 -21.12
CA THR A 15 -13.68 -17.32 -20.25
C THR A 15 -14.54 -18.57 -20.10
N PHE A 16 -14.73 -19.03 -18.87
CA PHE A 16 -15.70 -20.09 -18.59
C PHE A 16 -16.90 -19.46 -17.89
N CYS A 17 -17.91 -19.08 -18.67
CA CYS A 17 -19.24 -18.77 -18.15
C CYS A 17 -19.98 -20.09 -17.91
N ASN A 18 -19.86 -20.68 -16.73
CA ASN A 18 -20.84 -21.67 -16.30
C ASN A 18 -22.04 -20.90 -15.75
N ALA A 19 -23.03 -20.61 -16.60
CA ALA A 19 -24.35 -20.21 -16.12
C ALA A 19 -24.91 -21.38 -15.30
N PHE A 20 -25.04 -21.20 -13.98
CA PHE A 20 -25.90 -22.07 -13.17
C PHE A 20 -27.37 -21.61 -13.34
N PRO A 21 -28.33 -22.55 -13.33
CA PRO A 21 -29.66 -22.33 -13.86
C PRO A 21 -30.60 -21.78 -12.78
N ASP A 22 -30.39 -20.54 -12.38
CA ASP A 22 -31.26 -19.87 -11.40
C ASP A 22 -31.07 -18.37 -11.53
N GLY A 23 -32.06 -17.71 -12.15
CA GLY A 23 -32.06 -16.29 -12.51
C GLY A 23 -32.12 -15.32 -11.32
N SER A 24 -31.17 -15.41 -10.38
CA SER A 24 -30.74 -14.29 -9.56
C SER A 24 -29.83 -13.38 -10.40
N ASP A 25 -29.84 -12.08 -10.12
CA ASP A 25 -29.04 -11.07 -10.84
C ASP A 25 -27.50 -11.16 -10.56
N TYR A 26 -26.99 -12.35 -10.21
CA TYR A 26 -25.60 -12.55 -9.80
C TYR A 26 -24.98 -13.70 -10.60
N LEU A 27 -24.03 -13.35 -11.47
CA LEU A 27 -23.36 -14.30 -12.38
C LEU A 27 -22.03 -14.76 -11.79
N PRO A 28 -21.74 -16.08 -11.71
CA PRO A 28 -20.40 -16.56 -11.42
C PRO A 28 -19.50 -16.22 -12.60
N VAL A 29 -18.62 -15.22 -12.45
CA VAL A 29 -17.65 -14.87 -13.49
C VAL A 29 -16.31 -15.51 -13.15
N CYS A 30 -15.94 -16.55 -13.91
CA CYS A 30 -14.62 -17.17 -13.85
C CYS A 30 -13.77 -16.71 -15.02
N THR A 31 -12.63 -16.07 -14.74
CA THR A 31 -11.65 -15.72 -15.79
C THR A 31 -10.34 -16.44 -15.53
N GLU A 32 -9.91 -17.30 -16.45
CA GLU A 32 -8.55 -17.84 -16.46
C GLU A 32 -7.58 -16.77 -16.97
N LEU A 33 -6.76 -16.23 -16.07
CA LEU A 33 -5.79 -15.15 -16.29
C LEU A 33 -4.48 -15.67 -16.89
N LEU A 34 -4.14 -16.92 -16.61
CA LEU A 34 -3.00 -17.69 -17.13
C LEU A 34 -3.48 -19.14 -17.26
N ASN A 35 -2.78 -19.98 -18.04
CA ASN A 35 -3.19 -21.38 -18.30
C ASN A 35 -3.57 -22.22 -17.06
N ARG A 36 -3.28 -21.74 -15.83
CA ARG A 36 -3.61 -22.36 -14.54
C ARG A 36 -4.10 -21.40 -13.44
N LEU A 37 -4.30 -20.10 -13.68
CA LEU A 37 -4.80 -19.18 -12.63
C LEU A 37 -6.18 -18.65 -12.99
N GLY A 38 -7.13 -18.72 -12.06
CA GLY A 38 -8.49 -18.22 -12.20
C GLY A 38 -8.87 -17.23 -11.10
N PHE A 39 -9.77 -16.30 -11.43
CA PHE A 39 -10.46 -15.43 -10.48
C PHE A 39 -11.96 -15.65 -10.53
N MET A 40 -12.62 -15.67 -9.37
CA MET A 40 -14.06 -15.91 -9.23
C MET A 40 -14.70 -15.00 -8.19
N ILE A 41 -15.85 -14.40 -8.54
CA ILE A 41 -16.77 -13.76 -7.59
C ILE A 41 -18.01 -14.65 -7.52
N CYS A 42 -18.40 -15.07 -6.33
CA CYS A 42 -19.50 -16.02 -6.12
C CYS A 42 -20.23 -15.76 -4.79
N ASP A 43 -21.48 -16.18 -4.64
CA ASP A 43 -22.25 -15.92 -3.41
C ASP A 43 -21.91 -16.90 -2.28
N GLU A 44 -21.43 -18.10 -2.63
CA GLU A 44 -21.12 -19.17 -1.70
C GLU A 44 -19.74 -19.77 -2.01
N THR A 45 -19.17 -20.46 -1.02
CA THR A 45 -17.91 -21.19 -1.18
C THR A 45 -18.02 -22.19 -2.34
N PRO A 46 -17.15 -22.11 -3.35
CA PRO A 46 -17.18 -23.02 -4.48
C PRO A 46 -17.03 -24.48 -4.05
N THR A 47 -17.82 -25.36 -4.67
CA THR A 47 -17.69 -26.80 -4.45
C THR A 47 -16.40 -27.31 -5.08
N PRO A 48 -15.60 -28.16 -4.39
CA PRO A 48 -14.38 -28.72 -4.97
C PRO A 48 -14.66 -29.46 -6.28
N THR A 49 -13.89 -29.14 -7.33
CA THR A 49 -13.97 -29.82 -8.62
C THR A 49 -12.64 -30.45 -8.98
N VAL A 50 -12.66 -31.62 -9.62
CA VAL A 50 -11.46 -32.33 -10.08
C VAL A 50 -10.60 -31.42 -10.96
N GLY A 51 -9.30 -31.36 -10.68
CA GLY A 51 -8.33 -30.57 -11.43
C GLY A 51 -8.29 -29.08 -11.06
N ARG A 52 -9.03 -28.64 -10.02
CA ARG A 52 -8.99 -27.26 -9.53
C ARG A 52 -8.78 -27.20 -8.02
N VAL A 53 -8.01 -26.21 -7.60
CA VAL A 53 -7.81 -25.85 -6.19
C VAL A 53 -8.41 -24.48 -5.97
N TYR A 54 -9.32 -24.37 -5.02
CA TYR A 54 -9.99 -23.11 -4.67
C TYR A 54 -9.40 -22.57 -3.38
N PHE A 55 -9.13 -21.27 -3.34
CA PHE A 55 -8.73 -20.58 -2.13
C PHE A 55 -9.32 -19.17 -2.08
N SER A 56 -9.48 -18.64 -0.87
CA SER A 56 -9.94 -17.29 -0.60
C SER A 56 -9.10 -16.67 0.52
N THR A 57 -9.06 -15.34 0.57
CA THR A 57 -8.43 -14.57 1.64
C THR A 57 -9.42 -13.70 2.40
N ASP A 58 -10.73 -13.88 2.19
CA ASP A 58 -11.77 -12.99 2.72
C ASP A 58 -11.72 -12.84 4.25
N ASP A 59 -11.42 -13.93 4.96
CA ASP A 59 -11.30 -13.95 6.43
C ASP A 59 -9.84 -13.91 6.93
N ILE A 60 -8.87 -13.78 6.01
CA ILE A 60 -7.43 -13.85 6.32
C ILE A 60 -6.80 -12.47 6.24
N VAL A 61 -7.05 -11.75 5.14
CA VAL A 61 -6.46 -10.45 4.87
C VAL A 61 -7.53 -9.39 5.09
N VAL A 62 -7.42 -8.65 6.19
CA VAL A 62 -8.42 -7.67 6.62
C VAL A 62 -7.85 -6.26 6.44
N TYR A 63 -8.62 -5.39 5.78
CA TYR A 63 -8.29 -3.98 5.68
C TYR A 63 -8.84 -3.25 6.91
N HIS A 64 -8.02 -2.42 7.54
CA HIS A 64 -8.42 -1.62 8.69
C HIS A 64 -8.71 -0.18 8.27
N PRO A 65 -9.98 0.21 8.08
CA PRO A 65 -10.32 1.52 7.54
C PRO A 65 -10.17 2.64 8.57
N PHE A 66 -9.77 3.82 8.13
CA PHE A 66 -9.81 5.03 8.94
C PHE A 66 -11.23 5.61 9.02
N CYS A 67 -11.97 5.54 7.91
CA CYS A 67 -13.36 5.97 7.77
C CYS A 67 -14.12 5.00 6.86
N ASP A 68 -14.44 5.41 5.63
CA ASP A 68 -15.15 4.59 4.63
C ASP A 68 -14.23 4.11 3.50
N ASP A 69 -12.93 4.44 3.57
CA ASP A 69 -11.86 3.78 2.83
C ASP A 69 -11.92 2.27 3.06
N PHE A 70 -11.52 1.48 2.06
CA PHE A 70 -11.59 0.02 2.14
C PHE A 70 -10.39 -0.68 1.50
N GLY A 71 -9.44 0.08 0.97
CA GLY A 71 -8.32 -0.45 0.19
C GLY A 71 -7.57 0.67 -0.56
N PRO A 72 -6.60 0.29 -1.41
CA PRO A 72 -6.13 -1.07 -1.62
C PRO A 72 -5.36 -1.61 -0.40
N PHE A 73 -5.12 -2.93 -0.37
CA PHE A 73 -4.23 -3.54 0.63
C PHE A 73 -2.80 -2.99 0.55
N ASN A 74 -2.13 -2.97 1.70
CA ASN A 74 -0.76 -2.45 1.84
C ASN A 74 0.31 -3.42 1.27
N LEU A 75 1.58 -3.00 1.25
CA LEU A 75 2.66 -3.80 0.66
C LEU A 75 2.92 -5.12 1.40
N SER A 76 2.76 -5.18 2.73
CA SER A 76 2.91 -6.42 3.49
C SER A 76 1.87 -7.46 3.07
N ALA A 77 0.60 -7.05 2.96
CA ALA A 77 -0.47 -7.91 2.48
C ALA A 77 -0.23 -8.40 1.03
N VAL A 78 0.24 -7.51 0.15
CA VAL A 78 0.61 -7.89 -1.24
C VAL A 78 1.77 -8.89 -1.24
N TYR A 79 2.81 -8.67 -0.42
CA TYR A 79 3.97 -9.56 -0.30
C TYR A 79 3.58 -10.95 0.20
N HIS A 80 2.78 -11.02 1.26
CA HIS A 80 2.29 -12.29 1.80
C HIS A 80 1.41 -13.03 0.79
N PHE A 81 0.47 -12.34 0.15
CA PHE A 81 -0.34 -12.92 -0.92
C PHE A 81 0.52 -13.48 -2.06
N CYS A 82 1.54 -12.73 -2.51
CA CYS A 82 2.43 -13.17 -3.56
C CYS A 82 3.22 -14.42 -3.17
N THR A 83 3.74 -14.44 -1.94
CA THR A 83 4.48 -15.58 -1.39
C THR A 83 3.60 -16.82 -1.29
N ASP A 84 2.41 -16.68 -0.73
CA ASP A 84 1.48 -17.79 -0.51
C ASP A 84 0.96 -18.35 -1.84
N LEU A 85 0.59 -17.47 -2.78
CA LEU A 85 0.12 -17.90 -4.11
C LEU A 85 1.24 -18.59 -4.90
N ARG A 86 2.49 -18.12 -4.81
CA ARG A 86 3.63 -18.81 -5.42
C ARG A 86 3.79 -20.23 -4.85
N CYS A 87 3.80 -20.37 -3.52
CA CYS A 87 3.86 -21.68 -2.87
C CYS A 87 2.70 -22.59 -3.30
N LEU A 88 1.49 -22.04 -3.43
CA LEU A 88 0.31 -22.78 -3.87
C LEU A 88 0.44 -23.26 -5.33
N VAL A 89 0.90 -22.39 -6.24
CA VAL A 89 1.13 -22.73 -7.65
C VAL A 89 2.20 -23.80 -7.82
N GLU A 90 3.25 -23.77 -7.00
CA GLU A 90 4.32 -24.78 -6.95
C GLU A 90 3.85 -26.11 -6.38
N GLY A 91 3.01 -26.07 -5.32
CA GLY A 91 2.47 -27.26 -4.67
C GLY A 91 1.47 -28.07 -5.51
N TYR A 92 0.86 -27.45 -6.51
CA TYR A 92 -0.18 -28.03 -7.36
C TYR A 92 0.14 -27.89 -8.84
N PRO A 93 1.17 -28.60 -9.36
CA PRO A 93 1.78 -28.33 -10.68
C PRO A 93 0.87 -28.59 -11.88
N THR A 94 -0.23 -29.31 -11.69
CA THR A 94 -1.16 -29.71 -12.76
C THR A 94 -2.51 -29.01 -12.71
N GLU A 95 -2.96 -28.71 -11.50
CA GLU A 95 -4.27 -28.15 -11.22
C GLU A 95 -4.31 -26.67 -11.60
N SER A 96 -5.52 -26.20 -11.94
CA SER A 96 -5.80 -24.77 -11.99
C SER A 96 -6.09 -24.25 -10.58
N ILE A 97 -5.45 -23.15 -10.21
CA ILE A 97 -5.67 -22.46 -8.95
C ILE A 97 -6.71 -21.37 -9.17
N VAL A 98 -7.80 -21.41 -8.43
CA VAL A 98 -8.91 -20.45 -8.53
C VAL A 98 -8.99 -19.65 -7.23
N TYR A 99 -8.61 -18.38 -7.31
CA TYR A 99 -8.82 -17.43 -6.23
C TYR A 99 -10.25 -16.91 -6.29
N TYR A 100 -11.01 -17.08 -5.21
CA TYR A 100 -12.39 -16.65 -5.16
C TYR A 100 -12.67 -15.70 -3.99
N THR A 101 -13.76 -14.97 -4.10
CA THR A 101 -14.31 -14.16 -3.01
C THR A 101 -15.83 -14.30 -2.97
N THR A 102 -16.37 -14.38 -1.76
CA THR A 102 -17.81 -14.28 -1.47
C THR A 102 -18.19 -12.95 -0.83
N GLY A 103 -17.23 -12.02 -0.81
CA GLY A 103 -17.44 -10.70 -0.25
C GLY A 103 -18.21 -9.77 -1.19
N ASN A 104 -18.55 -8.61 -0.65
CA ASN A 104 -19.22 -7.55 -1.39
C ASN A 104 -18.28 -6.92 -2.45
N GLN A 105 -18.80 -5.92 -3.17
CA GLN A 105 -18.06 -5.16 -4.20
C GLN A 105 -16.68 -4.66 -3.74
N ARG A 106 -16.54 -4.20 -2.49
CA ARG A 106 -15.27 -3.70 -1.93
C ARG A 106 -14.25 -4.83 -1.76
N GLN A 107 -14.70 -5.96 -1.22
CA GLN A 107 -13.87 -7.15 -1.08
C GLN A 107 -13.44 -7.69 -2.46
N ALA A 108 -14.37 -7.78 -3.40
CA ALA A 108 -14.06 -8.20 -4.77
C ALA A 108 -13.01 -7.29 -5.44
N THR A 109 -13.08 -5.98 -5.19
CA THR A 109 -12.09 -5.01 -5.68
C THR A 109 -10.70 -5.27 -5.10
N ASN A 110 -10.61 -5.52 -3.79
CA ASN A 110 -9.35 -5.84 -3.12
C ASN A 110 -8.75 -7.18 -3.56
N CYS A 111 -9.58 -8.22 -3.69
CA CYS A 111 -9.13 -9.53 -4.16
C CYS A 111 -8.62 -9.45 -5.61
N ALA A 112 -9.34 -8.76 -6.50
CA ALA A 112 -8.87 -8.52 -7.86
C ALA A 112 -7.54 -7.75 -7.88
N PHE A 113 -7.38 -6.74 -7.01
CA PHE A 113 -6.14 -6.00 -6.84
C PHE A 113 -4.98 -6.90 -6.37
N LEU A 114 -5.18 -7.80 -5.39
CA LEU A 114 -4.14 -8.72 -4.92
C LEU A 114 -3.65 -9.65 -6.03
N LEU A 115 -4.58 -10.28 -6.76
CA LEU A 115 -4.23 -11.20 -7.83
C LEU A 115 -3.56 -10.50 -9.01
N ALA A 116 -4.04 -9.32 -9.40
CA ALA A 116 -3.37 -8.53 -10.42
C ALA A 116 -1.99 -8.02 -9.95
N SER A 117 -1.84 -7.71 -8.66
CA SER A 117 -0.54 -7.33 -8.08
C SER A 117 0.46 -8.48 -8.12
N TYR A 118 0.02 -9.73 -7.93
CA TYR A 118 0.86 -10.91 -8.14
C TYR A 118 1.38 -11.01 -9.59
N LEU A 119 0.52 -10.77 -10.59
CA LEU A 119 0.95 -10.75 -11.99
C LEU A 119 2.02 -9.68 -12.25
N VAL A 120 1.86 -8.49 -11.65
CA VAL A 120 2.82 -7.39 -11.77
C VAL A 120 4.13 -7.70 -11.02
N MET A 121 4.04 -8.11 -9.76
CA MET A 121 5.20 -8.22 -8.88
C MET A 121 5.98 -9.51 -9.10
N GLU A 122 5.33 -10.67 -9.16
CA GLU A 122 5.99 -11.98 -9.27
C GLU A 122 6.22 -12.40 -10.73
N LEU A 123 5.30 -12.07 -11.64
CA LEU A 123 5.36 -12.49 -13.04
C LEU A 123 5.83 -11.40 -14.00
N ASN A 124 6.15 -10.21 -13.49
CA ASN A 124 6.69 -9.07 -14.23
C ASN A 124 5.80 -8.59 -15.39
N TYR A 125 4.48 -8.71 -15.25
CA TYR A 125 3.53 -8.15 -16.22
C TYR A 125 3.52 -6.61 -16.16
N SER A 126 3.09 -5.97 -17.25
CA SER A 126 2.66 -4.58 -17.21
C SER A 126 1.35 -4.48 -16.44
N ALA A 127 1.04 -3.29 -15.88
CA ALA A 127 -0.22 -3.07 -15.18
C ALA A 127 -1.44 -3.32 -16.08
N ASP A 128 -1.36 -2.88 -17.34
CA ASP A 128 -2.40 -3.07 -18.34
C ASP A 128 -2.59 -4.55 -18.70
N ASP A 129 -1.51 -5.32 -18.90
CA ASP A 129 -1.61 -6.76 -19.18
C ASP A 129 -2.10 -7.57 -17.98
N ALA A 130 -1.71 -7.17 -16.75
CA ALA A 130 -2.19 -7.78 -15.52
C ALA A 130 -3.68 -7.51 -15.27
N TRP A 131 -4.17 -6.34 -15.67
CA TRP A 131 -5.58 -5.97 -15.52
C TRP A 131 -6.47 -6.47 -16.66
N SER A 132 -5.93 -6.59 -17.87
CA SER A 132 -6.67 -6.98 -19.08
C SER A 132 -7.59 -8.19 -18.89
N PRO A 133 -7.22 -9.27 -18.17
CA PRO A 133 -8.10 -10.43 -18.13
C PRO A 133 -9.31 -10.23 -17.20
N PHE A 134 -9.31 -9.21 -16.33
CA PHE A 134 -10.49 -8.84 -15.54
C PHE A 134 -11.55 -8.08 -16.36
N SER A 135 -11.27 -7.72 -17.62
CA SER A 135 -12.19 -6.94 -18.46
C SER A 135 -13.48 -7.68 -18.85
N SER A 136 -13.51 -9.00 -18.70
CA SER A 136 -14.70 -9.83 -18.88
C SER A 136 -15.71 -9.70 -17.74
N ILE A 137 -15.26 -9.23 -16.57
CA ILE A 137 -16.09 -9.01 -15.40
C ILE A 137 -16.79 -7.65 -15.54
N PRO A 138 -18.11 -7.55 -15.30
CA PRO A 138 -18.81 -6.27 -15.33
C PRO A 138 -18.13 -5.25 -14.43
N SER A 139 -17.94 -4.02 -14.91
CA SER A 139 -17.31 -2.95 -14.11
C SER A 139 -18.08 -2.65 -12.82
N SER A 140 -19.38 -2.95 -12.76
CA SER A 140 -20.20 -2.85 -11.55
C SER A 140 -19.82 -3.84 -10.45
N ALA A 141 -19.02 -4.87 -10.74
CA ALA A 141 -18.49 -5.79 -9.73
C ALA A 141 -17.36 -5.16 -8.89
N PHE A 142 -16.79 -4.04 -9.35
CA PHE A 142 -15.68 -3.35 -8.69
C PHE A 142 -16.06 -1.93 -8.29
N ALA A 143 -15.51 -1.48 -7.16
CA ALA A 143 -15.62 -0.13 -6.65
C ALA A 143 -14.32 0.64 -6.92
N GLY A 144 -14.41 1.97 -7.00
CA GLY A 144 -13.21 2.82 -6.95
C GLY A 144 -12.71 2.96 -5.51
N PHE A 145 -11.39 2.90 -5.31
CA PHE A 145 -10.78 3.18 -4.01
C PHE A 145 -10.96 4.66 -3.68
N ARG A 146 -11.51 4.94 -2.50
CA ARG A 146 -11.77 6.29 -2.00
C ARG A 146 -10.76 6.69 -0.93
N ASP A 147 -10.73 7.98 -0.62
CA ASP A 147 -9.88 8.51 0.44
C ASP A 147 -10.45 8.27 1.85
N ALA A 148 -9.62 8.50 2.85
CA ALA A 148 -9.89 8.31 4.28
C ALA A 148 -10.59 9.52 4.95
N SER A 149 -11.21 10.43 4.19
CA SER A 149 -11.98 11.54 4.77
C SER A 149 -13.38 11.11 5.23
N TYR A 150 -13.95 11.94 6.10
CA TYR A 150 -15.34 11.83 6.53
C TYR A 150 -16.35 12.41 5.53
N ASP A 151 -15.86 13.04 4.46
CA ASP A 151 -16.67 13.67 3.43
C ASP A 151 -17.01 12.67 2.31
N PRO A 152 -18.02 12.95 1.47
CA PRO A 152 -18.25 12.16 0.25
C PRO A 152 -17.02 12.17 -0.66
N ALA A 153 -16.65 11.01 -1.21
CA ALA A 153 -15.53 10.89 -2.12
C ALA A 153 -15.73 11.76 -3.37
N THR A 154 -14.79 12.67 -3.64
CA THR A 154 -14.80 13.53 -4.84
C THR A 154 -13.84 13.05 -5.93
N PHE A 155 -12.98 12.08 -5.58
CA PHE A 155 -12.01 11.46 -6.46
C PHE A 155 -11.83 10.00 -6.01
N THR A 156 -11.72 9.08 -6.98
CA THR A 156 -11.44 7.68 -6.71
C THR A 156 -10.34 7.17 -7.63
N LEU A 157 -9.56 6.22 -7.13
CA LEU A 157 -8.57 5.47 -7.92
C LEU A 157 -9.17 4.14 -8.36
N THR A 158 -8.90 3.75 -9.60
CA THR A 158 -9.24 2.41 -10.10
C THR A 158 -8.17 1.40 -9.69
N ILE A 159 -8.47 0.10 -9.79
CA ILE A 159 -7.46 -0.97 -9.63
C ILE A 159 -6.29 -0.75 -10.60
N LEU A 160 -6.56 -0.35 -11.84
CA LEU A 160 -5.53 -0.09 -12.84
C LEU A 160 -4.60 1.07 -12.45
N ASP A 161 -5.13 2.14 -11.83
CA ASP A 161 -4.30 3.24 -11.34
C ASP A 161 -3.34 2.77 -10.24
N CYS A 162 -3.83 1.96 -9.30
CA CYS A 162 -3.01 1.36 -8.24
C CYS A 162 -1.95 0.41 -8.81
N LEU A 163 -2.30 -0.43 -9.79
CA LEU A 163 -1.36 -1.34 -10.45
C LEU A 163 -0.26 -0.59 -11.22
N ARG A 164 -0.60 0.52 -11.89
CA ARG A 164 0.38 1.38 -12.57
C ARG A 164 1.34 2.02 -11.57
N GLY A 165 0.83 2.47 -10.42
CA GLY A 165 1.66 2.95 -9.32
C GLY A 165 2.62 1.88 -8.80
N LEU A 166 2.12 0.66 -8.57
CA LEU A 166 2.91 -0.47 -8.08
C LEU A 166 3.98 -0.90 -9.10
N ALA A 167 3.61 -1.03 -10.38
CA ALA A 167 4.56 -1.35 -11.46
C ALA A 167 5.65 -0.29 -11.57
N LYS A 168 5.28 1.00 -11.51
CA LYS A 168 6.26 2.09 -11.53
C LYS A 168 7.20 2.07 -10.32
N ALA A 169 6.68 1.74 -9.13
CA ALA A 169 7.49 1.60 -7.93
C ALA A 169 8.50 0.46 -8.05
N ARG A 170 8.10 -0.70 -8.60
CA ARG A 170 8.99 -1.82 -8.95
C ARG A 170 10.06 -1.37 -9.94
N ASP A 171 9.68 -0.71 -11.04
CA ASP A 171 10.59 -0.29 -12.10
C ASP A 171 11.60 0.78 -11.63
N CYS A 172 11.19 1.62 -10.67
CA CYS A 172 12.08 2.59 -10.00
C CYS A 172 12.93 1.95 -8.88
N GLY A 173 12.75 0.67 -8.57
CA GLY A 173 13.48 -0.02 -7.51
C GLY A 173 13.05 0.38 -6.09
N PHE A 174 11.84 0.91 -5.90
CA PHE A 174 11.33 1.29 -4.58
C PHE A 174 10.82 0.09 -3.78
N VAL A 175 10.44 -0.99 -4.46
CA VAL A 175 9.98 -2.23 -3.85
C VAL A 175 10.42 -3.42 -4.68
N CYS A 176 10.96 -4.44 -4.02
CA CYS A 176 11.35 -5.71 -4.64
C CYS A 176 11.12 -6.85 -3.64
N PHE A 177 10.35 -7.86 -4.05
CA PHE A 177 10.05 -9.03 -3.19
C PHE A 177 11.05 -10.18 -3.35
N HIS A 178 12.06 -10.05 -4.23
CA HIS A 178 12.82 -11.19 -4.76
C HIS A 178 14.29 -11.19 -4.31
N ASP A 179 14.81 -10.05 -3.87
CA ASP A 179 16.21 -9.86 -3.49
C ASP A 179 16.43 -9.80 -1.97
N GLY A 180 15.36 -10.03 -1.19
CA GLY A 180 15.39 -9.93 0.26
C GLY A 180 15.46 -8.50 0.79
N SER A 181 15.24 -7.46 -0.03
CA SER A 181 15.22 -6.07 0.43
C SER A 181 13.92 -5.66 1.13
N PHE A 182 12.80 -6.35 0.85
CA PHE A 182 11.54 -6.13 1.52
C PHE A 182 11.39 -7.08 2.73
N ASP A 183 11.41 -6.51 3.93
CA ASP A 183 11.13 -7.21 5.20
C ASP A 183 9.72 -6.86 5.67
N ALA A 184 8.77 -7.78 5.48
CA ALA A 184 7.37 -7.60 5.87
C ALA A 184 7.20 -7.44 7.40
N ALA A 185 8.00 -8.14 8.21
CA ALA A 185 7.91 -8.04 9.67
C ALA A 185 8.41 -6.67 10.16
N ALA A 186 9.49 -6.16 9.57
CA ALA A 186 9.96 -4.81 9.84
C ALA A 186 8.97 -3.75 9.34
N TYR A 187 8.37 -3.96 8.16
CA TYR A 187 7.31 -3.10 7.61
C TYR A 187 6.13 -3.00 8.59
N ASP A 188 5.56 -4.13 9.00
CA ASP A 188 4.38 -4.16 9.89
C ASP A 188 4.71 -3.63 11.30
N SER A 189 5.92 -3.89 11.79
CA SER A 189 6.38 -3.35 13.08
C SER A 189 6.46 -1.83 13.07
N LEU A 190 6.92 -1.21 11.98
CA LEU A 190 6.98 0.24 11.83
C LEU A 190 5.59 0.86 11.59
N ASP A 191 4.73 0.19 10.82
CA ASP A 191 3.34 0.58 10.52
C ASP A 191 2.48 0.63 11.79
N ASP A 192 2.75 -0.24 12.77
CA ASP A 192 1.98 -0.34 14.02
C ASP A 192 1.89 1.03 14.75
N PRO A 193 0.66 1.55 14.99
CA PRO A 193 0.45 2.78 15.76
C PRO A 193 1.05 2.78 17.17
N ALA A 194 1.33 1.59 17.74
CA ALA A 194 2.00 1.41 19.01
C ALA A 194 3.53 1.55 18.95
N ASN A 195 4.11 1.56 17.75
CA ASN A 195 5.56 1.57 17.47
C ASN A 195 6.04 2.80 16.68
N GLY A 196 5.19 3.81 16.51
CA GLY A 196 5.59 5.10 15.94
C GLY A 196 4.87 5.47 14.65
N ASP A 197 4.12 4.55 14.05
CA ASP A 197 3.29 4.81 12.86
C ASP A 197 4.16 5.40 11.73
N ILE A 198 5.16 4.62 11.32
CA ILE A 198 6.25 4.99 10.40
C ILE A 198 6.12 4.19 9.11
N HIS A 199 6.16 4.88 7.98
CA HIS A 199 6.03 4.30 6.65
C HIS A 199 7.22 4.70 5.78
N VAL A 200 8.04 3.75 5.35
CA VAL A 200 9.10 4.00 4.36
C VAL A 200 8.47 4.06 2.98
N LEU A 201 8.34 5.27 2.41
CA LEU A 201 7.66 5.50 1.13
C LEU A 201 8.60 5.28 -0.06
N VAL A 202 9.83 5.76 0.07
CA VAL A 202 10.90 5.57 -0.93
C VAL A 202 12.17 5.19 -0.17
N PRO A 203 12.66 3.94 -0.29
CA PRO A 203 13.81 3.47 0.46
C PRO A 203 15.02 4.42 0.37
N GLY A 204 15.58 4.74 1.54
CA GLY A 204 16.72 5.65 1.65
C GLY A 204 16.43 7.12 1.29
N ARG A 205 15.16 7.50 1.06
CA ARG A 205 14.81 8.83 0.55
C ARG A 205 13.67 9.52 1.29
N PHE A 206 12.55 8.86 1.50
CA PHE A 206 11.39 9.43 2.20
C PHE A 206 10.75 8.42 3.12
N LEU A 207 10.47 8.86 4.34
CA LEU A 207 9.54 8.20 5.24
C LEU A 207 8.48 9.17 5.73
N ALA A 208 7.26 8.68 5.89
CA ALA A 208 6.16 9.38 6.54
C ALA A 208 6.02 8.85 7.96
N PHE A 209 5.65 9.71 8.91
CA PHE A 209 5.36 9.25 10.26
C PHE A 209 4.35 10.13 10.99
N LYS A 210 3.76 9.60 12.06
CA LYS A 210 2.87 10.35 12.95
C LYS A 210 3.62 11.43 13.72
N GLY A 211 3.02 12.62 13.80
CA GLY A 211 3.64 13.77 14.44
C GLY A 211 3.92 13.55 15.93
N PRO A 212 5.18 13.71 16.41
CA PRO A 212 5.50 13.61 17.82
C PRO A 212 4.92 14.79 18.61
N ARG A 213 4.81 14.60 19.91
CA ARG A 213 4.40 15.67 20.83
C ARG A 213 5.02 15.51 22.20
N GLU A 214 5.23 16.61 22.89
CA GLU A 214 5.68 16.61 24.29
C GLU A 214 4.50 16.61 25.27
N ASP A 215 3.38 17.20 24.87
CA ASP A 215 2.21 17.33 25.72
C ASP A 215 1.52 15.98 26.01
N GLY A 216 1.27 15.73 27.29
CA GLY A 216 0.62 14.49 27.76
C GLY A 216 1.56 13.30 27.93
N ILE A 217 2.88 13.46 27.76
CA ILE A 217 3.88 12.43 28.07
C ILE A 217 4.51 12.73 29.43
N PRO A 218 4.45 11.79 30.41
CA PRO A 218 5.11 11.97 31.69
C PRO A 218 6.62 12.18 31.55
N ALA A 219 7.21 13.03 32.40
CA ALA A 219 8.63 13.33 32.38
C ALA A 219 9.48 12.05 32.44
N GLY A 220 10.49 11.96 31.57
CA GLY A 220 11.39 10.81 31.46
C GLY A 220 10.84 9.62 30.65
N ARG A 221 9.61 9.69 30.13
CA ARG A 221 9.07 8.68 29.21
C ARG A 221 9.20 9.12 27.75
N LEU A 222 9.31 8.13 26.87
CA LEU A 222 9.37 8.34 25.41
C LEU A 222 8.00 8.24 24.74
N TRP A 223 7.00 7.70 25.43
CA TRP A 223 5.65 7.54 24.92
C TRP A 223 4.64 7.47 26.08
N ALA A 224 3.37 7.68 25.74
CA ALA A 224 2.24 7.46 26.64
C ALA A 224 0.99 7.06 25.84
N ASP A 225 0.08 6.32 26.47
CA ASP A 225 -1.23 6.02 25.89
C ASP A 225 -2.25 7.10 26.31
N THR A 226 -3.06 7.55 25.36
CA THR A 226 -4.13 8.51 25.61
C THR A 226 -5.38 7.78 26.14
N PRO A 227 -6.29 8.48 26.84
CA PRO A 227 -7.58 7.89 27.24
C PRO A 227 -8.42 7.35 26.08
N SER A 228 -8.18 7.83 24.85
CA SER A 228 -8.82 7.33 23.62
C SER A 228 -8.18 6.06 23.06
N GLY A 229 -7.19 5.47 23.74
CA GLY A 229 -6.49 4.26 23.30
C GLY A 229 -5.40 4.49 22.25
N SER A 230 -5.07 5.74 21.92
CA SER A 230 -4.01 6.05 20.95
C SER A 230 -2.66 6.26 21.64
N ARG A 231 -1.56 5.81 21.03
CA ARG A 231 -0.22 6.13 21.54
C ARG A 231 0.31 7.45 21.00
N ILE A 232 1.00 8.18 21.85
CA ILE A 232 1.73 9.41 21.52
C ILE A 232 3.21 9.21 21.84
N PHE A 233 4.07 9.85 21.04
CA PHE A 233 5.51 9.65 21.10
C PHE A 233 6.24 10.99 21.28
N HIS A 234 7.21 10.98 22.17
CA HIS A 234 8.17 12.06 22.36
C HIS A 234 9.14 12.04 21.17
N PRO A 235 9.67 13.19 20.68
CA PRO A 235 10.60 13.20 19.55
C PRO A 235 11.79 12.26 19.72
N SER A 236 12.34 12.16 20.94
CA SER A 236 13.47 11.27 21.24
C SER A 236 13.17 9.77 21.07
N TYR A 237 11.90 9.35 21.01
CA TYR A 237 11.54 7.96 20.70
C TYR A 237 12.11 7.54 19.32
N TYR A 238 12.06 8.44 18.36
CA TYR A 238 12.43 8.18 16.98
C TYR A 238 13.94 8.26 16.72
N ALA A 239 14.75 8.71 17.69
CA ALA A 239 16.16 9.03 17.46
C ALA A 239 16.98 7.82 16.94
N ASP A 240 16.82 6.66 17.58
CA ASP A 240 17.55 5.45 17.20
C ASP A 240 16.99 4.85 15.90
N ILE A 241 15.67 4.86 15.74
CA ILE A 241 14.98 4.41 14.53
C ILE A 241 15.44 5.24 13.32
N PHE A 242 15.48 6.57 13.46
CA PHE A 242 15.90 7.48 12.40
C PHE A 242 17.37 7.34 12.04
N ARG A 243 18.22 7.04 13.03
CA ARG A 243 19.63 6.72 12.79
C ARG A 243 19.78 5.43 11.98
N GLU A 244 19.01 4.39 12.30
CA GLU A 244 19.01 3.11 11.58
C GLU A 244 18.46 3.24 10.15
N LEU A 245 17.37 4.00 9.97
CA LEU A 245 16.76 4.28 8.66
C LEU A 245 17.52 5.33 7.84
N GLY A 246 18.66 5.83 8.34
CA GLY A 246 19.51 6.78 7.62
C GLY A 246 18.86 8.14 7.38
N VAL A 247 17.97 8.57 8.28
CA VAL A 247 17.33 9.89 8.23
C VAL A 247 18.38 10.98 8.44
N ARG A 248 18.24 12.08 7.71
CA ARG A 248 19.15 13.25 7.76
C ARG A 248 18.47 14.51 8.24
N ALA A 249 17.16 14.63 8.04
CA ALA A 249 16.38 15.72 8.58
C ALA A 249 14.92 15.30 8.72
N VAL A 250 14.24 15.95 9.67
CA VAL A 250 12.79 15.88 9.81
C VAL A 250 12.18 17.09 9.11
N VAL A 251 11.10 16.88 8.35
CA VAL A 251 10.27 17.96 7.79
C VAL A 251 8.96 17.99 8.55
N ARG A 252 8.70 19.09 9.25
CA ARG A 252 7.47 19.31 10.03
C ARG A 252 6.50 20.19 9.28
N LEU A 253 5.31 19.66 8.99
CA LEU A 253 4.27 20.31 8.16
C LEU A 253 3.09 20.88 8.96
N ASN A 254 3.06 20.64 10.27
CA ASN A 254 2.04 21.14 11.18
C ASN A 254 2.62 22.12 12.20
N GLU A 255 1.74 22.75 12.97
CA GLU A 255 2.11 23.54 14.14
C GLU A 255 3.04 22.77 15.08
N ALA A 256 4.01 23.46 15.67
CA ALA A 256 4.97 22.85 16.57
C ALA A 256 4.29 22.28 17.83
N ARG A 257 4.36 20.96 17.99
CA ARG A 257 3.90 20.22 19.20
C ARG A 257 5.05 19.72 20.06
N TYR A 258 6.27 20.05 19.65
CA TYR A 258 7.51 19.68 20.31
C TYR A 258 8.63 20.67 19.96
N ASP A 259 9.66 20.75 20.79
CA ASP A 259 10.90 21.47 20.53
C ASP A 259 11.78 20.71 19.51
N ALA A 260 12.07 21.37 18.38
CA ALA A 260 12.96 20.86 17.34
C ALA A 260 14.37 20.50 17.86
N ALA A 261 14.79 21.09 18.99
CA ALA A 261 16.07 20.81 19.60
C ALA A 261 16.23 19.34 20.03
N HIS A 262 15.14 18.60 20.28
CA HIS A 262 15.21 17.17 20.60
C HIS A 262 15.80 16.36 19.46
N PHE A 263 15.30 16.56 18.24
CA PHE A 263 15.85 15.91 17.05
C PHE A 263 17.24 16.45 16.69
N ALA A 264 17.46 17.76 16.81
CA ALA A 264 18.74 18.38 16.50
C ALA A 264 19.87 17.83 17.39
N ARG A 265 19.62 17.62 18.70
CA ARG A 265 20.57 16.98 19.62
C ARG A 265 20.90 15.54 19.25
N ALA A 266 19.96 14.84 18.61
CA ALA A 266 20.16 13.49 18.06
C ALA A 266 20.80 13.50 16.66
N GLY A 267 21.27 14.65 16.17
CA GLY A 267 21.91 14.76 14.85
C GLY A 267 20.93 14.84 13.67
N THR A 268 19.63 15.02 13.92
CA THR A 268 18.60 15.13 12.89
C THR A 268 17.96 16.52 12.93
N PRO A 269 18.43 17.52 12.19
CA PRO A 269 17.81 18.84 12.17
C PRO A 269 16.35 18.79 11.68
N VAL A 270 15.54 19.76 12.14
CA VAL A 270 14.14 19.91 11.72
C VAL A 270 14.00 21.08 10.75
N VAL A 271 13.30 20.86 9.65
CA VAL A 271 12.89 21.87 8.67
C VAL A 271 11.39 22.13 8.83
N ASP A 272 11.06 23.33 9.30
CA ASP A 272 9.67 23.76 9.50
C ASP A 272 9.07 24.31 8.20
N LEU A 273 7.99 23.66 7.73
CA LEU A 273 7.18 24.06 6.57
C LEU A 273 5.68 23.96 6.90
N PRO A 274 5.18 24.63 7.95
CA PRO A 274 3.79 24.50 8.38
C PRO A 274 2.81 25.07 7.35
N PHE A 275 1.70 24.36 7.15
CA PHE A 275 0.50 24.87 6.46
C PHE A 275 -0.77 24.20 7.01
N ASP A 276 -1.91 24.83 6.75
CA ASP A 276 -3.19 24.51 7.37
C ASP A 276 -3.63 23.07 7.08
N ASP A 277 -4.24 22.44 8.09
CA ASP A 277 -4.73 21.07 7.96
C ASP A 277 -5.87 20.99 6.94
N CYS A 278 -5.93 19.87 6.20
CA CYS A 278 -6.92 19.65 5.13
C CYS A 278 -6.90 20.71 4.01
N THR A 279 -5.77 21.39 3.78
CA THR A 279 -5.58 22.32 2.65
C THR A 279 -4.50 21.82 1.69
N VAL A 280 -4.44 22.42 0.49
CA VAL A 280 -3.36 22.17 -0.47
C VAL A 280 -2.10 22.94 -0.08
N PRO A 281 -0.89 22.38 -0.27
CA PRO A 281 0.34 23.06 0.10
C PRO A 281 0.53 24.32 -0.76
N PRO A 282 0.84 25.49 -0.16
CA PRO A 282 1.19 26.67 -0.93
C PRO A 282 2.49 26.41 -1.72
N LEU A 283 2.61 26.99 -2.92
CA LEU A 283 3.77 26.77 -3.80
C LEU A 283 5.12 27.04 -3.12
N GLY A 284 5.17 28.03 -2.21
CA GLY A 284 6.36 28.31 -1.42
C GLY A 284 6.78 27.14 -0.52
N ALA A 285 5.83 26.40 0.07
CA ALA A 285 6.11 25.20 0.84
C ALA A 285 6.60 24.06 -0.07
N VAL A 286 5.97 23.87 -1.24
CA VAL A 286 6.38 22.87 -2.24
C VAL A 286 7.84 23.09 -2.68
N PHE A 287 8.20 24.32 -3.08
CA PHE A 287 9.56 24.61 -3.53
C PHE A 287 10.61 24.48 -2.43
N ARG A 288 10.27 24.84 -1.19
CA ARG A 288 11.17 24.63 -0.04
C ARG A 288 11.33 23.15 0.29
N PHE A 289 10.26 22.36 0.19
CA PHE A 289 10.32 20.91 0.35
C PHE A 289 11.22 20.29 -0.71
N PHE A 290 11.06 20.64 -1.98
CA PHE A 290 11.93 20.16 -3.07
C PHE A 290 13.39 20.55 -2.83
N ARG A 291 13.66 21.79 -2.41
CA ARG A 291 15.03 22.21 -2.08
C ARG A 291 15.63 21.41 -0.92
N ALA A 292 14.86 21.16 0.13
CA ALA A 292 15.30 20.37 1.27
C ALA A 292 15.58 18.92 0.84
N ALA A 293 14.72 18.36 0.00
CA ALA A 293 14.90 17.06 -0.59
C ALA A 293 16.16 17.02 -1.46
N ASP A 294 16.32 17.92 -2.43
CA ASP A 294 17.46 17.95 -3.37
C ASP A 294 18.80 18.20 -2.68
N ALA A 295 18.81 18.92 -1.54
CA ALA A 295 20.01 19.14 -0.73
C ALA A 295 20.50 17.89 0.02
N ALA A 296 19.66 16.87 0.15
CA ALA A 296 19.99 15.60 0.77
C ALA A 296 19.93 14.46 -0.28
N PRO A 297 20.90 14.38 -1.21
CA PRO A 297 20.91 13.35 -2.25
C PRO A 297 21.18 11.94 -1.68
N ALA A 298 21.76 11.86 -0.48
CA ALA A 298 21.99 10.60 0.23
C ALA A 298 21.39 10.68 1.64
N GLY A 299 20.55 9.69 1.96
CA GLY A 299 19.81 9.61 3.23
C GLY A 299 18.37 10.09 3.12
N ALA A 300 17.56 9.71 4.11
CA ALA A 300 16.13 9.91 4.08
C ALA A 300 15.69 11.24 4.71
N LEU A 301 14.59 11.81 4.20
CA LEU A 301 13.81 12.82 4.90
C LEU A 301 12.63 12.15 5.61
N ALA A 302 12.50 12.42 6.90
CA ALA A 302 11.37 12.01 7.71
C ALA A 302 10.32 13.11 7.71
N VAL A 303 9.19 12.90 7.05
CA VAL A 303 8.17 13.94 6.82
C VAL A 303 6.95 13.64 7.68
N HIS A 304 6.49 14.61 8.47
CA HIS A 304 5.26 14.46 9.25
C HIS A 304 4.36 15.69 9.20
N CYS A 305 3.08 15.43 9.37
CA CYS A 305 2.09 16.42 9.77
C CYS A 305 1.54 16.00 11.16
N ARG A 306 0.23 16.04 11.37
CA ARG A 306 -0.37 15.47 12.59
C ARG A 306 -0.40 13.94 12.55
N ALA A 307 -1.02 13.37 11.51
CA ALA A 307 -1.19 11.94 11.34
C ALA A 307 -0.20 11.30 10.36
N GLY A 308 0.60 12.08 9.64
CA GLY A 308 1.52 11.54 8.62
C GLY A 308 0.85 11.17 7.29
N LEU A 309 -0.45 11.49 7.09
CA LEU A 309 -1.23 11.09 5.92
C LEU A 309 -1.37 12.21 4.87
N GLY A 310 -2.36 13.11 5.01
CA GLY A 310 -2.74 14.04 3.93
C GLY A 310 -1.64 15.02 3.48
N ARG A 311 -1.20 15.93 4.35
CA ARG A 311 -0.17 16.93 4.03
C ARG A 311 1.17 16.29 3.65
N THR A 312 1.57 15.28 4.42
CA THR A 312 2.80 14.50 4.21
C THR A 312 2.80 13.81 2.85
N GLY A 313 1.78 12.99 2.59
CA GLY A 313 1.61 12.25 1.34
C GLY A 313 1.55 13.20 0.15
N THR A 314 0.87 14.33 0.26
CA THR A 314 0.79 15.34 -0.82
C THR A 314 2.17 15.86 -1.24
N LEU A 315 3.02 16.28 -0.30
CA LEU A 315 4.35 16.81 -0.64
C LEU A 315 5.29 15.73 -1.19
N VAL A 316 5.26 14.52 -0.61
CA VAL A 316 6.06 13.40 -1.10
C VAL A 316 5.61 12.99 -2.50
N ALA A 317 4.31 12.88 -2.75
CA ALA A 317 3.75 12.56 -4.06
C ALA A 317 4.12 13.61 -5.13
N LEU A 318 4.07 14.90 -4.79
CA LEU A 318 4.53 15.98 -5.69
C LEU A 318 6.00 15.83 -6.06
N TYR A 319 6.86 15.44 -5.12
CA TYR A 319 8.25 15.16 -5.43
C TYR A 319 8.37 13.93 -6.34
N MET A 320 7.65 12.85 -6.04
CA MET A 320 7.67 11.64 -6.86
C MET A 320 7.24 11.93 -8.31
N MET A 321 6.13 12.67 -8.51
CA MET A 321 5.64 13.08 -9.83
C MET A 321 6.65 13.94 -10.61
N LYS A 322 7.47 14.73 -9.94
CA LYS A 322 8.49 15.57 -10.59
C LYS A 322 9.70 14.74 -11.08
N HIS A 323 10.02 13.64 -10.40
CA HIS A 323 11.29 12.94 -10.55
C HIS A 323 11.19 11.54 -11.17
N HIS A 324 10.00 10.94 -11.25
CA HIS A 324 9.78 9.57 -11.70
C HIS A 324 8.63 9.51 -12.70
#